data_AF-A0A920HE55-F1
#
_entry.id   AF-A0A920HE55-F1
#
_cell.length_a   1.000
_cell.length_b   1.000
_cell.length_c   1.000
_cell.angle_alpha   90.00
_cell.angle_beta   90.00
_cell.angle_gamma   90.00
#
_symmetry.space_group_name_H-M   'P 1'
#
loop_
_entity.id
_entity.type
_entity.pdbx_description
1 polymer ?
#
loop_
_entity_poly.entity_id
_entity_poly.type
_entity_poly.pdbx_seq_one_letter_code
_entity_poly.pdbx_strand_id
1 'polypeptide(L)'
;MLCLNGKKIDKRKKILKQIIDFGGLIEVQKIYENQLSDWIIHIGNSNDLNFNYEIVEIIKERTGNNLSKISNEIKKISMMSKKDISTKELVYKFYGINNEYNIFELQKELGNKNYDKAFRISKYFSENSKKYPPQLIFASLHNYFLNLFQVKSNLKLSSGEISKLTGIYQEFILNDYRKVSVNYSLKEIVNILGTIKNYDGKSKGLMKDKYFDSELLQFISEIKT
;
A
#
# COMPACT_ATOMS: atom_id res chain seq x y z
N MET A 1 25.39 3.35 -31.81
CA MET A 1 25.07 3.34 -30.37
C MET A 1 26.02 2.36 -29.69
N LEU A 2 26.79 2.80 -28.69
CA LEU A 2 27.77 1.95 -28.00
C LEU A 2 27.17 1.58 -26.63
N CYS A 3 26.84 0.30 -26.44
CA CYS A 3 26.17 -0.20 -25.24
C CYS A 3 27.18 -0.92 -24.34
N LEU A 4 27.30 -0.47 -23.10
CA LEU A 4 28.19 -1.08 -22.11
C LEU A 4 27.36 -1.61 -20.95
N ASN A 5 27.42 -2.92 -20.73
CA ASN A 5 26.74 -3.58 -19.62
C ASN A 5 27.77 -3.93 -18.54
N GLY A 6 27.57 -3.47 -17.30
CA GLY A 6 28.52 -3.72 -16.22
C GLY A 6 28.52 -2.65 -15.13
N LYS A 7 29.66 -2.53 -14.43
CA LYS A 7 29.82 -1.58 -13.33
C LYS A 7 29.72 -0.13 -13.82
N LYS A 8 29.26 0.75 -12.92
CA LYS A 8 29.19 2.19 -13.14
C LYS A 8 30.52 2.70 -13.69
N ILE A 9 30.43 3.35 -14.84
CA ILE A 9 31.60 3.86 -15.56
C ILE A 9 32.09 5.14 -14.88
N ASP A 10 33.41 5.26 -14.69
CA ASP A 10 34.02 6.48 -14.15
C ASP A 10 33.98 7.60 -15.21
N LYS A 11 33.13 8.60 -14.96
CA LYS A 11 32.90 9.77 -15.83
C LYS A 11 34.11 10.69 -15.95
N ARG A 12 35.16 10.50 -15.13
CA ARG A 12 36.40 11.30 -15.20
C ARG A 12 37.34 10.85 -16.30
N LYS A 13 37.15 9.65 -16.87
CA LYS A 13 38.04 9.11 -17.92
C LYS A 13 37.95 9.95 -19.19
N LYS A 14 39.13 10.27 -19.75
CA LYS A 14 39.28 11.09 -20.98
C LYS A 14 38.47 10.53 -22.17
N ILE A 15 38.42 9.21 -22.30
CA ILE A 15 37.63 8.52 -23.34
C ILE A 15 36.13 8.81 -23.22
N LEU A 16 35.57 8.90 -22.01
CA LEU A 16 34.15 9.22 -21.84
C LEU A 16 33.85 10.68 -22.12
N LYS A 17 34.74 11.60 -21.74
CA LYS A 17 34.58 13.01 -22.07
C LYS A 17 34.47 13.21 -23.58
N GLN A 18 35.37 12.58 -24.34
CA GLN A 18 35.31 12.60 -25.80
C GLN A 18 34.00 12.01 -26.34
N ILE A 19 33.53 10.87 -25.82
CA ILE A 19 32.26 10.27 -26.25
C ILE A 19 31.04 11.18 -25.93
N ILE A 20 31.08 11.90 -24.81
CA ILE A 20 30.04 12.86 -24.41
C ILE A 20 30.10 14.14 -25.27
N ASP A 21 31.29 14.56 -25.71
CA ASP A 21 31.44 15.73 -26.59
C ASP A 21 30.85 15.47 -27.99
N PHE A 22 30.90 14.22 -28.47
CA PHE A 22 30.34 13.81 -29.76
C PHE A 22 28.94 13.15 -29.67
N GLY A 23 28.39 12.93 -28.47
CA GLY A 23 27.15 12.17 -28.29
C GLY A 23 26.56 12.22 -26.88
N GLY A 24 25.46 11.51 -26.65
CA GLY A 24 24.78 11.45 -25.34
C GLY A 24 25.19 10.25 -24.50
N LEU A 25 25.35 10.44 -23.18
CA LEU A 25 25.50 9.35 -22.22
C LEU A 25 24.16 9.10 -21.50
N ILE A 26 23.59 7.92 -21.69
CA ILE A 26 22.40 7.46 -20.93
C ILE A 26 22.85 6.39 -19.94
N GLU A 27 22.66 6.65 -18.66
CA GLU A 27 22.98 5.71 -17.58
C GLU A 27 21.68 5.08 -17.06
N VAL A 28 21.48 3.80 -17.34
CA VAL A 28 20.31 3.06 -16.84
C VAL A 28 20.65 2.46 -15.48
N GLN A 29 20.15 3.09 -14.41
CA GLN A 29 20.36 2.61 -13.04
C GLN A 29 19.23 1.66 -12.61
N LYS A 30 19.55 0.75 -11.69
CA LYS A 30 18.53 -0.08 -11.04
C LYS A 30 17.64 0.82 -10.20
N ILE A 31 16.33 0.65 -10.37
CA ILE A 31 15.32 1.34 -9.55
C ILE A 31 15.37 0.74 -8.14
N TYR A 32 15.40 1.62 -7.13
CA TYR A 32 15.32 1.22 -5.73
C TYR A 32 13.87 0.94 -5.33
N GLU A 33 13.64 0.12 -4.30
CA GLU A 33 12.28 -0.27 -3.87
C GLU A 33 11.40 0.93 -3.51
N ASN A 34 11.98 1.96 -2.90
CA ASN A 34 11.28 3.21 -2.56
C ASN A 34 10.83 4.01 -3.81
N GLN A 35 11.39 3.75 -4.98
CA GLN A 35 11.04 4.40 -6.25
C GLN A 35 10.08 3.55 -7.09
N LEU A 36 9.79 2.32 -6.67
CA LEU A 36 9.00 1.38 -7.46
C LEU A 36 7.57 1.87 -7.69
N SER A 37 6.94 2.44 -6.67
CA SER A 37 5.58 2.97 -6.77
C SER A 37 5.47 4.09 -7.81
N ASP A 38 6.39 5.05 -7.79
CA ASP A 38 6.39 6.17 -8.73
C ASP A 38 6.68 5.71 -10.16
N TRP A 39 7.56 4.71 -10.30
CA TRP A 39 7.83 4.11 -11.61
C TRP A 39 6.63 3.37 -12.19
N ILE A 40 5.86 2.65 -11.36
CA ILE A 40 4.61 1.99 -11.78
C ILE A 40 3.61 3.03 -12.30
N ILE A 41 3.44 4.15 -11.58
CA ILE A 41 2.56 5.24 -12.00
C ILE A 41 3.04 5.82 -13.34
N HIS A 42 4.34 6.06 -13.50
CA HIS A 42 4.91 6.58 -14.74
C HIS A 42 4.66 5.67 -15.95
N ILE A 43 4.90 4.36 -15.79
CA ILE A 43 4.66 3.38 -16.85
C ILE A 43 3.16 3.24 -17.15
N GLY A 44 2.30 3.30 -16.13
CA GLY A 44 0.85 3.33 -16.30
C GLY A 44 0.40 4.52 -17.17
N ASN A 45 0.83 5.73 -16.79
CA ASN A 45 0.51 6.95 -17.54
C ASN A 45 1.02 6.91 -18.98
N SER A 46 2.19 6.31 -19.21
CA SER A 46 2.75 6.12 -20.57
C SER A 46 1.94 5.15 -21.44
N ASN A 47 1.03 4.39 -20.83
CA ASN A 47 0.10 3.46 -21.48
C ASN A 47 -1.36 3.93 -21.36
N ASP A 48 -1.59 5.23 -21.13
CA ASP A 48 -2.92 5.84 -20.97
C ASP A 48 -3.75 5.25 -19.81
N LEU A 49 -3.09 4.75 -18.76
CA LEU A 49 -3.71 4.22 -17.55
C LEU A 49 -3.41 5.13 -16.36
N ASN A 50 -4.45 5.60 -15.68
CA ASN A 50 -4.31 6.40 -14.48
C ASN A 50 -4.37 5.51 -13.23
N PHE A 51 -3.24 5.32 -12.56
CA PHE A 51 -3.15 4.50 -11.35
C PHE A 51 -3.18 5.35 -10.08
N ASN A 52 -4.09 5.01 -9.18
CA ASN A 52 -4.06 5.51 -7.81
C ASN A 52 -3.15 4.61 -6.93
N TYR A 53 -2.93 5.02 -5.68
CA TYR A 53 -2.09 4.28 -4.73
C TYR A 53 -2.54 2.83 -4.51
N GLU A 54 -3.85 2.59 -4.41
CA GLU A 54 -4.44 1.26 -4.24
C GLU A 54 -4.07 0.31 -5.39
N ILE A 55 -4.19 0.77 -6.64
CA ILE A 55 -3.82 -0.01 -7.82
C ILE A 55 -2.31 -0.31 -7.85
N VAL A 56 -1.48 0.65 -7.44
CA VAL A 56 -0.02 0.46 -7.37
C VAL A 56 0.35 -0.62 -6.36
N GLU A 57 -0.28 -0.64 -5.18
CA GLU A 57 -0.06 -1.69 -4.18
C GLU A 57 -0.49 -3.06 -4.71
N ILE A 58 -1.66 -3.16 -5.34
CA ILE A 58 -2.14 -4.41 -5.94
C ILE A 58 -1.14 -4.97 -6.96
N ILE A 59 -0.62 -4.10 -7.84
CA ILE A 59 0.38 -4.50 -8.83
C ILE A 59 1.63 -5.01 -8.11
N LYS A 60 2.16 -4.27 -7.13
CA LYS A 60 3.35 -4.67 -6.35
C LYS A 60 3.17 -6.01 -5.65
N GLU A 61 2.03 -6.25 -5.02
CA GLU A 61 1.72 -7.52 -4.35
C GLU A 61 1.74 -8.70 -5.32
N ARG A 62 1.26 -8.51 -6.57
CA ARG A 62 1.19 -9.57 -7.59
C ARG A 62 2.49 -9.80 -8.35
N THR A 63 3.26 -8.74 -8.62
CA THR A 63 4.46 -8.82 -9.44
C THR A 63 5.76 -8.87 -8.64
N GLY A 64 5.73 -8.44 -7.38
CA GLY A 64 6.94 -8.12 -6.62
C GLY A 64 7.75 -7.02 -7.30
N ASN A 65 9.07 -7.03 -7.11
CA ASN A 65 9.99 -5.97 -7.56
C ASN A 65 10.58 -6.22 -8.96
N ASN A 66 9.94 -7.05 -9.79
CA ASN A 66 10.43 -7.37 -11.14
C ASN A 66 9.86 -6.39 -12.19
N LEU A 67 10.68 -5.41 -12.59
CA LEU A 67 10.31 -4.35 -13.54
C LEU A 67 9.82 -4.88 -14.89
N SER A 68 10.45 -5.94 -15.43
CA SER A 68 10.04 -6.53 -16.70
C SER A 68 8.66 -7.19 -16.60
N LYS A 69 8.38 -7.86 -15.47
CA LYS A 69 7.08 -8.46 -15.21
C LYS A 69 6.00 -7.38 -15.06
N ILE A 70 6.26 -6.34 -14.29
CA ILE A 70 5.37 -5.18 -14.11
C ILE A 70 5.04 -4.54 -15.47
N SER A 71 6.06 -4.20 -16.26
CA SER A 71 5.88 -3.54 -17.56
C SER A 71 5.02 -4.39 -18.51
N ASN A 72 5.27 -5.71 -18.55
CA ASN A 72 4.48 -6.63 -19.35
C ASN A 72 3.02 -6.73 -18.89
N GLU A 73 2.76 -6.73 -17.58
CA GLU A 73 1.39 -6.76 -17.04
C GLU A 73 0.65 -5.45 -17.32
N ILE A 74 1.29 -4.29 -17.10
CA ILE A 74 0.70 -2.98 -17.43
C ILE A 74 0.34 -2.90 -18.92
N LYS A 75 1.23 -3.38 -19.80
CA LYS A 75 0.98 -3.41 -21.25
C LYS A 75 -0.20 -4.33 -21.62
N LYS A 76 -0.37 -5.45 -20.92
CA LYS A 76 -1.54 -6.32 -21.12
C LYS A 76 -2.83 -5.65 -20.64
N ILE A 77 -2.78 -4.95 -19.51
CA ILE A 77 -3.92 -4.20 -18.97
C ILE A 77 -4.33 -3.09 -19.95
N SER A 78 -3.37 -2.37 -20.53
CA SER A 78 -3.69 -1.29 -21.49
C SER A 78 -4.31 -1.83 -22.77
N MET A 79 -3.91 -3.02 -23.25
CA MET A 79 -4.55 -3.69 -24.38
C MET A 79 -6.02 -4.09 -24.12
N MET A 80 -6.42 -4.23 -22.85
CA MET A 80 -7.81 -4.51 -22.47
C MET A 80 -8.66 -3.25 -22.33
N SER A 81 -8.04 -2.07 -22.42
CA SER A 81 -8.72 -0.79 -22.20
C SER A 81 -9.82 -0.56 -23.23
N LYS A 82 -10.99 -0.15 -22.74
CA LYS A 82 -12.16 0.24 -23.54
C LYS A 82 -12.68 1.57 -22.99
N LYS A 83 -13.29 2.40 -23.84
CA LYS A 83 -13.76 3.76 -23.47
C LYS A 83 -14.65 3.81 -22.23
N ASP A 84 -15.38 2.74 -21.94
CA ASP A 84 -16.40 2.70 -20.88
C ASP A 84 -15.94 2.00 -19.59
N ILE A 85 -14.68 1.55 -19.50
CA ILE A 85 -14.18 0.82 -18.32
C ILE A 85 -13.11 1.65 -17.65
N SER A 86 -13.26 1.89 -16.35
CA SER A 86 -12.27 2.62 -15.57
C SER A 86 -10.96 1.83 -15.44
N THR A 87 -9.82 2.52 -15.26
CA THR A 87 -8.53 1.86 -15.01
C THR A 87 -8.58 0.89 -13.82
N LYS A 88 -9.33 1.24 -12.76
CA LYS A 88 -9.52 0.38 -11.59
C LYS A 88 -10.21 -0.94 -11.96
N GLU A 89 -11.33 -0.86 -12.67
CA GLU A 89 -12.08 -2.05 -13.09
C GLU A 89 -11.28 -2.93 -14.06
N LEU A 90 -10.49 -2.33 -14.95
CA LEU A 90 -9.61 -3.07 -15.86
C LEU A 90 -8.58 -3.88 -15.09
N VAL A 91 -7.89 -3.26 -14.12
CA VAL A 91 -6.89 -3.93 -13.28
C VAL A 91 -7.53 -5.06 -12.47
N TYR A 92 -8.71 -4.81 -11.91
CA TYR A 92 -9.45 -5.81 -11.12
C TYR A 92 -9.80 -7.01 -11.98
N LYS A 93 -10.38 -6.76 -13.16
CA LYS A 93 -10.71 -7.81 -14.13
C LYS A 93 -9.46 -8.58 -14.59
N PHE A 94 -8.35 -7.89 -14.86
CA PHE A 94 -7.10 -8.51 -15.31
C PHE A 94 -6.52 -9.48 -14.28
N TYR A 95 -6.49 -9.08 -13.00
CA TYR A 95 -5.98 -9.93 -11.92
C TYR A 95 -7.01 -10.94 -11.39
N GLY A 96 -8.21 -10.98 -11.96
CA GLY A 96 -9.32 -11.78 -11.45
C GLY A 96 -9.71 -11.38 -10.03
N ILE A 97 -9.46 -10.12 -9.66
CA ILE A 97 -9.97 -9.53 -8.43
C ILE A 97 -11.44 -9.25 -8.72
N ASN A 98 -12.29 -10.20 -8.34
CA ASN A 98 -13.70 -9.89 -8.10
C ASN A 98 -13.75 -8.80 -7.00
N ASN A 99 -14.88 -8.14 -6.76
CA ASN A 99 -15.06 -7.16 -5.66
C ASN A 99 -14.91 -7.79 -4.25
N GLU A 100 -13.83 -8.53 -4.05
CA GLU A 100 -13.33 -9.09 -2.83
C GLU A 100 -12.68 -7.95 -2.07
N TYR A 101 -13.06 -7.85 -0.80
CA TYR A 101 -12.56 -6.78 0.02
C TYR A 101 -11.03 -6.81 0.10
N ASN A 102 -10.41 -5.65 0.20
CA ASN A 102 -8.97 -5.52 0.45
C ASN A 102 -8.69 -4.88 1.82
N ILE A 103 -7.45 -4.99 2.30
CA ILE A 103 -7.09 -4.49 3.64
C ILE A 103 -7.26 -2.97 3.76
N PHE A 104 -7.07 -2.23 2.67
CA PHE A 104 -7.26 -0.77 2.64
C PHE A 104 -8.73 -0.38 2.77
N GLU A 105 -9.66 -1.18 2.21
CA GLU A 105 -11.09 -1.00 2.42
C GLU A 105 -11.46 -1.23 3.89
N LEU A 106 -10.92 -2.26 4.54
CA LEU A 106 -11.13 -2.45 5.98
C LEU A 106 -10.62 -1.25 6.78
N GLN A 107 -9.38 -0.79 6.51
CA GLN A 107 -8.80 0.39 7.16
C GLN A 107 -9.65 1.65 6.92
N LYS A 108 -10.14 1.85 5.70
CA LYS A 108 -11.00 2.98 5.33
C LYS A 108 -12.32 2.96 6.10
N GLU A 109 -13.00 1.82 6.15
CA GLU A 109 -14.27 1.71 6.87
C GLU A 109 -14.06 1.87 8.39
N LEU A 110 -12.97 1.32 8.94
CA LEU A 110 -12.56 1.54 10.33
C LEU A 110 -12.25 3.01 10.61
N GLY A 111 -11.44 3.67 9.78
CA GLY A 111 -11.16 5.09 9.93
C GLY A 111 -12.42 5.96 9.97
N ASN A 112 -13.38 5.65 9.10
CA ASN A 112 -14.65 6.37 9.05
C ASN A 112 -15.66 5.91 10.12
N LYS A 113 -15.26 5.06 11.07
CA LYS A 113 -16.14 4.45 12.09
C LYS A 113 -17.37 3.75 11.50
N ASN A 114 -17.26 3.25 10.27
CA ASN A 114 -18.31 2.48 9.62
C ASN A 114 -18.19 1.00 9.98
N TYR A 115 -18.53 0.70 11.23
CA TYR A 115 -18.37 -0.64 11.81
C TYR A 115 -19.23 -1.70 11.11
N ASP A 116 -20.39 -1.34 10.55
CA ASP A 116 -21.25 -2.31 9.85
C ASP A 116 -20.60 -2.83 8.56
N LYS A 117 -19.96 -1.96 7.78
CA LYS A 117 -19.18 -2.40 6.62
C LYS A 117 -17.88 -3.08 7.04
N ALA A 118 -17.18 -2.56 8.04
CA ALA A 118 -15.97 -3.20 8.57
C ALA A 118 -16.26 -4.64 9.04
N PHE A 119 -17.41 -4.89 9.68
CA PHE A 119 -17.82 -6.23 10.10
C PHE A 119 -18.05 -7.16 8.90
N ARG A 120 -18.69 -6.68 7.82
CA ARG A 120 -18.87 -7.47 6.59
C ARG A 120 -17.53 -7.84 5.94
N ILE A 121 -16.61 -6.88 5.88
CA ILE A 121 -15.24 -7.10 5.36
C ILE A 121 -14.50 -8.13 6.22
N SER A 122 -14.55 -7.97 7.54
CA SER A 122 -13.92 -8.90 8.48
C SER A 122 -14.49 -10.30 8.40
N LYS A 123 -15.81 -10.45 8.21
CA LYS A 123 -16.44 -11.76 8.00
C LYS A 123 -15.89 -12.44 6.75
N TYR A 124 -15.81 -11.70 5.66
CA TYR A 124 -15.22 -12.19 4.42
C TYR A 124 -13.75 -12.60 4.59
N PHE A 125 -12.94 -11.84 5.34
CA PHE A 125 -11.56 -12.22 5.64
C PHE A 125 -11.46 -13.48 6.49
N SER A 126 -12.30 -13.64 7.51
CA SER A 126 -12.36 -14.84 8.34
C SER A 126 -12.74 -16.09 7.52
N GLU A 127 -13.70 -15.97 6.60
CA GLU A 127 -14.09 -17.06 5.69
C GLU A 127 -12.99 -17.42 4.67
N ASN A 128 -12.03 -16.51 4.43
CA ASN A 128 -10.95 -16.64 3.47
C ASN A 128 -9.55 -16.57 4.13
N SER A 129 -9.39 -17.16 5.31
CA SER A 129 -8.20 -17.04 6.16
C SER A 129 -6.87 -17.47 5.52
N LYS A 130 -6.90 -18.39 4.54
CA LYS A 130 -5.69 -18.74 3.75
C LYS A 130 -5.17 -17.57 2.92
N LYS A 131 -6.08 -16.76 2.37
CA LYS A 131 -5.76 -15.58 1.56
C LYS A 131 -5.50 -14.36 2.45
N TYR A 132 -6.21 -14.26 3.57
CA TYR A 132 -6.09 -13.18 4.53
C TYR A 132 -5.72 -13.71 5.92
N PRO A 133 -4.45 -14.09 6.15
CA PRO A 133 -4.00 -14.54 7.47
C PRO A 133 -4.27 -13.46 8.55
N PRO A 134 -4.93 -13.80 9.66
CA PRO A 134 -5.24 -12.84 10.73
C PRO A 134 -4.02 -12.06 11.23
N GLN A 135 -2.85 -12.70 11.29
CA GLN A 135 -1.60 -12.09 11.73
C GLN A 135 -1.19 -10.91 10.82
N LEU A 136 -1.40 -11.04 9.51
CA LEU A 136 -1.10 -9.97 8.55
C LEU A 136 -2.12 -8.84 8.65
N ILE A 137 -3.40 -9.17 8.89
CA ILE A 137 -4.46 -8.18 9.10
C ILE A 137 -4.17 -7.35 10.34
N PHE A 138 -3.88 -7.97 11.48
CA PHE A 138 -3.60 -7.25 12.72
C PHE A 138 -2.31 -6.43 12.64
N ALA A 139 -1.26 -6.92 11.98
CA ALA A 139 -0.06 -6.13 11.72
C ALA A 139 -0.36 -4.88 10.88
N SER A 140 -1.19 -5.03 9.84
CA SER A 140 -1.62 -3.92 8.99
C SER A 140 -2.49 -2.90 9.74
N LEU A 141 -3.45 -3.36 10.55
CA LEU A 141 -4.29 -2.51 11.39
C LEU A 141 -3.46 -1.78 12.46
N HIS A 142 -2.48 -2.45 13.07
CA HIS A 142 -1.57 -1.83 14.03
C HIS A 142 -0.85 -0.63 13.41
N ASN A 143 -0.24 -0.81 12.23
CA ASN A 143 0.44 0.27 11.52
C ASN A 143 -0.51 1.41 11.14
N TYR A 144 -1.72 1.08 10.69
CA TYR A 144 -2.75 2.07 10.37
C TYR A 144 -3.11 2.95 11.58
N PHE A 145 -3.45 2.34 12.72
CA PHE A 145 -3.82 3.08 13.93
C PHE A 145 -2.62 3.78 14.59
N LEU A 146 -1.41 3.25 14.45
CA LEU A 146 -0.18 3.92 14.89
C LEU A 146 0.06 5.20 14.08
N ASN A 147 -0.08 5.13 12.76
CA ASN A 147 0.01 6.32 11.90
C ASN A 147 -1.09 7.32 12.22
N LEU A 148 -2.33 6.86 12.44
CA LEU A 148 -3.44 7.72 12.85
C LEU A 148 -3.15 8.41 14.19
N PHE A 149 -2.57 7.69 15.16
CA PHE A 149 -2.13 8.25 16.44
C PHE A 149 -1.08 9.34 16.26
N GLN A 150 -0.04 9.06 15.45
CA GLN A 150 1.04 10.00 15.19
C GLN A 150 0.54 11.27 14.49
N VAL A 151 -0.31 11.13 13.47
CA VAL A 151 -0.93 12.27 12.77
C VAL A 151 -1.80 13.07 13.73
N LYS A 152 -2.66 12.41 14.51
CA LYS A 152 -3.56 13.09 15.45
C LYS A 152 -2.82 13.83 16.56
N SER A 153 -1.74 13.25 17.09
CA SER A 153 -0.93 13.86 18.15
C SER A 153 -0.15 15.09 17.66
N ASN A 154 0.07 15.20 16.35
CA ASN A 154 0.94 16.20 15.74
C ASN A 154 0.23 17.09 14.71
N LEU A 155 -1.08 17.33 14.87
CA LEU A 155 -1.87 18.09 13.89
C LEU A 155 -1.33 19.50 13.60
N LYS A 156 -0.61 20.12 14.54
CA LYS A 156 0.01 21.44 14.40
C LYS A 156 1.29 21.46 13.56
N LEU A 157 1.91 20.30 13.33
CA LEU A 157 3.14 20.21 12.54
C LEU A 157 2.85 20.28 11.03
N SER A 158 3.86 20.69 10.28
CA SER A 158 3.81 20.70 8.82
C SER A 158 3.73 19.28 8.24
N SER A 159 3.20 19.15 7.01
CA SER A 159 3.13 17.85 6.32
C SER A 159 4.49 17.18 6.18
N GLY A 160 5.56 17.96 5.97
CA GLY A 160 6.93 17.43 5.88
C GLY A 160 7.47 16.86 7.20
N GLU A 161 7.13 17.47 8.34
CA GLU A 161 7.50 16.94 9.66
C GLU A 161 6.74 15.66 9.99
N ILE A 162 5.43 15.63 9.72
CA ILE A 162 4.61 14.43 9.92
C ILE A 162 5.08 13.30 8.99
N SER A 163 5.50 13.61 7.76
CA SER A 163 6.04 12.62 6.83
C SER A 163 7.25 11.89 7.41
N LYS A 164 8.14 12.62 8.08
CA LYS A 164 9.33 12.04 8.74
C LYS A 164 8.98 11.15 9.92
N LEU A 165 7.93 11.48 10.67
CA LEU A 165 7.46 10.70 11.82
C LEU A 165 6.75 9.40 11.40
N THR A 166 5.90 9.49 10.39
CA THR A 166 5.01 8.40 9.94
C THR A 166 5.63 7.53 8.83
N GLY A 167 6.66 8.03 8.14
CA GLY A 167 7.17 7.41 6.91
C GLY A 167 6.23 7.58 5.70
N ILE A 168 5.15 8.36 5.83
CA ILE A 168 4.20 8.64 4.75
C ILE A 168 4.58 9.96 4.09
N TYR A 169 5.16 9.90 2.89
CA TYR A 169 5.62 11.08 2.16
C TYR A 169 4.56 11.66 1.21
N GLN A 170 3.53 10.89 0.88
CA GLN A 170 2.45 11.32 0.01
C GLN A 170 1.46 12.23 0.75
N GLU A 171 1.39 13.49 0.33
CA GLU A 171 0.57 14.50 0.98
C GLU A 171 -0.93 14.17 0.99
N PHE A 172 -1.45 13.56 -0.09
CA PHE A 172 -2.87 13.18 -0.14
C PHE A 172 -3.22 12.12 0.94
N ILE A 173 -2.32 11.17 1.22
CA ILE A 173 -2.50 10.16 2.27
C ILE A 173 -2.50 10.84 3.64
N LEU A 174 -1.55 11.74 3.88
CA LEU A 174 -1.51 12.51 5.13
C LEU A 174 -2.80 13.32 5.34
N ASN A 175 -3.33 13.93 4.29
CA ASN A 175 -4.59 14.68 4.35
C ASN A 175 -5.77 13.76 4.67
N ASP A 176 -5.81 12.54 4.15
CA ASP A 176 -6.84 11.57 4.50
C ASP A 176 -6.74 11.13 5.97
N TYR A 177 -5.53 10.88 6.48
CA TYR A 177 -5.33 10.61 7.92
C TYR A 177 -5.77 11.81 8.77
N ARG A 178 -5.45 13.05 8.39
CA ARG A 178 -5.90 14.25 9.11
C ARG A 178 -7.42 14.33 9.17
N LYS A 179 -8.10 14.14 8.03
CA LYS A 179 -9.58 14.12 7.96
C LYS A 179 -10.17 13.05 8.86
N VAL A 180 -9.64 11.83 8.79
CA VAL A 180 -10.15 10.69 9.57
C VAL A 180 -9.83 10.81 11.06
N SER A 181 -8.72 11.46 11.43
CA SER A 181 -8.28 11.60 12.83
C SER A 181 -9.28 12.34 13.71
N VAL A 182 -10.17 13.15 13.14
CA VAL A 182 -11.20 13.86 13.90
C VAL A 182 -12.25 12.91 14.50
N ASN A 183 -12.43 11.73 13.91
CA ASN A 183 -13.43 10.75 14.33
C ASN A 183 -13.08 10.05 15.66
N TYR A 184 -11.81 10.07 16.06
CA TYR A 184 -11.29 9.34 17.21
C TYR A 184 -10.60 10.30 18.17
N SER A 185 -10.73 10.12 19.48
CA SER A 185 -9.86 10.73 20.49
C SER A 185 -8.52 9.98 20.59
N LEU A 186 -7.49 10.61 21.15
CA LEU A 186 -6.20 9.93 21.37
C LEU A 186 -6.36 8.70 22.29
N LYS A 187 -7.22 8.80 23.31
CA LYS A 187 -7.51 7.70 24.23
C LYS A 187 -8.16 6.52 23.51
N GLU A 188 -9.11 6.77 22.61
CA GLU A 188 -9.71 5.71 21.79
C GLU A 188 -8.66 5.01 20.91
N ILE A 189 -7.78 5.77 20.24
CA ILE A 189 -6.75 5.15 19.39
C ILE A 189 -5.80 4.28 20.22
N VAL A 190 -5.39 4.73 21.41
CA VAL A 190 -4.54 3.94 22.32
C VAL A 190 -5.25 2.67 22.79
N ASN A 191 -6.54 2.76 23.13
CA ASN A 191 -7.34 1.59 23.48
C ASN A 191 -7.40 0.59 22.32
N ILE A 192 -7.68 1.06 21.09
CA ILE A 192 -7.72 0.23 19.88
C ILE A 192 -6.37 -0.45 19.64
N LEU A 193 -5.25 0.26 19.78
CA LEU A 193 -3.91 -0.33 19.66
C LEU A 193 -3.65 -1.42 20.71
N GLY A 194 -4.13 -1.23 21.94
CA GLY A 194 -4.10 -2.24 22.99
C GLY A 194 -4.92 -3.48 22.62
N THR A 195 -6.13 -3.29 22.12
CA THR A 195 -7.00 -4.36 21.65
C THR A 195 -6.35 -5.11 20.47
N ILE A 196 -5.81 -4.42 19.46
CA ILE A 196 -5.08 -5.04 18.34
C ILE A 196 -3.93 -5.90 18.85
N LYS A 197 -3.13 -5.40 19.81
CA LYS A 197 -2.03 -6.16 20.39
C LYS A 197 -2.50 -7.46 21.04
N ASN A 198 -3.64 -7.44 21.74
CA ASN A 198 -4.21 -8.64 22.36
C ASN A 198 -4.63 -9.66 21.29
N TYR A 199 -5.35 -9.24 20.24
CA TYR A 199 -5.79 -10.14 19.17
C TYR A 199 -4.66 -10.61 18.25
N ASP A 200 -3.64 -9.79 18.00
CA ASP A 200 -2.41 -10.23 17.32
C ASP A 200 -1.72 -11.35 18.13
N GLY A 201 -1.62 -11.19 19.44
CA GLY A 201 -1.11 -12.23 20.34
C GLY A 201 -1.94 -13.52 20.32
N LYS A 202 -3.27 -13.40 20.33
CA LYS A 202 -4.20 -14.54 20.18
C LYS A 202 -3.95 -15.28 18.86
N SER A 203 -3.89 -14.55 17.75
CA SER A 203 -3.66 -15.13 16.42
C SER A 203 -2.31 -15.84 16.27
N LYS A 204 -1.33 -15.50 17.13
CA LYS A 204 0.00 -16.14 17.20
C LYS A 204 0.06 -17.30 18.20
N GLY A 205 -1.06 -17.65 18.83
CA GLY A 205 -1.12 -18.74 19.82
C GLY A 205 -0.51 -18.40 21.18
N LEU A 206 -0.30 -17.11 21.48
CA LEU A 206 0.22 -16.67 22.78
C LEU A 206 -0.83 -16.71 23.88
N MET A 207 -2.12 -16.89 23.53
CA MET A 207 -3.23 -17.01 24.47
C MET A 207 -4.01 -18.30 24.20
N LYS A 208 -4.36 -19.01 25.28
CA LYS A 208 -5.10 -20.29 25.25
C LYS A 208 -6.60 -20.04 25.05
N ASP A 209 -7.02 -19.60 23.88
CA ASP A 209 -8.45 -19.54 23.53
C ASP A 209 -8.78 -20.62 22.48
N LYS A 210 -9.91 -21.32 22.69
CA LYS A 210 -10.37 -22.47 21.88
C LYS A 210 -10.99 -22.07 20.53
N TYR A 211 -11.17 -20.77 20.26
CA TYR A 211 -11.91 -20.28 19.09
C TYR A 211 -11.03 -19.40 18.20
N PHE A 212 -10.21 -20.05 17.37
CA PHE A 212 -9.28 -19.44 16.42
C PHE A 212 -9.94 -18.91 15.13
N ASP A 213 -11.25 -19.08 14.97
CA ASP A 213 -11.93 -18.84 13.69
C ASP A 213 -12.65 -17.47 13.64
N SER A 214 -12.51 -16.60 14.65
CA SER A 214 -13.32 -15.37 14.73
C SER A 214 -12.66 -14.16 15.43
N GLU A 215 -11.35 -14.15 15.64
CA GLU A 215 -10.64 -13.06 16.33
C GLU A 215 -10.90 -11.70 15.70
N LEU A 216 -10.94 -11.63 14.36
CA LEU A 216 -11.18 -10.38 13.66
C LEU A 216 -12.61 -9.87 13.89
N LEU A 217 -13.61 -10.76 13.97
CA LEU A 217 -15.00 -10.38 14.24
C LEU A 217 -15.19 -9.91 15.69
N GLN A 218 -14.55 -10.61 16.63
CA GLN A 218 -14.54 -10.22 18.04
C GLN A 218 -13.85 -8.87 18.23
N PHE A 219 -12.71 -8.67 17.57
CA PHE A 219 -12.00 -7.38 17.53
C PHE A 219 -12.91 -6.23 17.10
N ILE A 220 -13.60 -6.35 15.95
CA ILE A 220 -14.50 -5.30 15.45
C ILE A 220 -15.64 -5.00 16.43
N SER A 221 -16.16 -6.04 17.10
CA SER A 221 -17.23 -5.89 18.09
C SER A 221 -16.74 -5.14 19.33
N GLU A 222 -15.52 -5.43 19.79
CA GLU A 222 -14.92 -4.81 20.98
C GLU A 222 -14.59 -3.32 20.78
N ILE A 223 -14.09 -2.94 19.61
CA ILE A 223 -13.76 -1.53 19.32
C ILE A 223 -14.96 -0.66 18.92
N LYS A 224 -16.14 -1.27 18.74
CA LYS A 224 -17.42 -0.57 18.48
C LYS A 224 -18.04 -0.02 19.77
N THR A 225 -17.81 -0.71 20.89
CA THR A 225 -18.27 -0.35 22.25
C THR A 225 -17.47 0.78 22.85
#